data_AF-A0A9D7EF88-F1
#
_entry.id   AF-A0A9D7EF88-F1
#
_cell.length_a   1.000
_cell.length_b   1.000
_cell.length_c   1.000
_cell.angle_alpha   90.00
_cell.angle_beta   90.00
_cell.angle_gamma   90.00
#
_symmetry.space_group_name_H-M   'P 1'
#
loop_
_entity.id
_entity.type
_entity.pdbx_description
1 polymer ?
#
loop_
_entity_poly.entity_id
_entity_poly.type
_entity_poly.pdbx_seq_one_letter_code
_entity_poly.pdbx_strand_id
1 'polypeptide(L)'
;MQQLSGARILVAPLDWGLGHAARCVPIVQALLERGAVPVLGAGAGPLALLREEFPSLAYVRIPGVQVRYAKGKSQLWSMARQFPRDGV
;
A
#
# COMPACT_ATOMS: atom_id res chain seq x y z
N MET A 1 -4.73 19.89 14.98
CA MET A 1 -4.82 18.60 14.26
C MET A 1 -5.76 17.69 15.04
N GLN A 2 -6.57 16.86 14.38
CA GLN A 2 -7.51 15.97 15.07
C GLN A 2 -6.78 14.76 15.69
N GLN A 3 -7.11 14.43 16.93
CA GLN A 3 -6.62 13.24 17.62
C GLN A 3 -7.38 12.00 17.13
N LEU A 4 -6.68 10.90 16.87
CA LEU A 4 -7.24 9.62 16.40
C LEU A 4 -7.03 8.49 17.42
N SER A 5 -6.94 8.85 18.71
CA SER A 5 -6.56 7.94 19.79
C SER A 5 -7.39 6.65 19.80
N GLY A 6 -6.72 5.50 19.63
CA GLY A 6 -7.34 4.18 19.65
C GLY A 6 -8.07 3.78 18.35
N ALA A 7 -8.15 4.67 17.35
CA ALA A 7 -8.76 4.33 16.06
C ALA A 7 -7.90 3.29 15.32
N ARG A 8 -8.49 2.14 14.97
CA ARG A 8 -7.83 1.13 14.13
C ARG A 8 -8.00 1.48 12.65
N ILE A 9 -6.89 1.69 11.95
CA ILE A 9 -6.90 2.17 10.57
C ILE A 9 -6.12 1.22 9.68
N LEU A 10 -6.77 0.65 8.67
CA LEU A 10 -6.11 -0.15 7.65
C LEU A 10 -5.45 0.76 6.61
N VAL A 11 -4.13 0.67 6.47
CA VAL A 11 -3.37 1.34 5.42
C VAL A 11 -3.01 0.31 4.37
N ALA A 12 -3.68 0.40 3.21
CA ALA A 12 -3.53 -0.57 2.13
C ALA A 12 -3.04 0.09 0.82
N PRO A 13 -1.73 0.26 0.61
CA PRO A 13 -1.22 0.79 -0.64
C PRO A 13 -1.55 -0.13 -1.82
N LEU A 14 -1.75 0.48 -2.98
CA LEU A 14 -1.93 -0.22 -4.24
C LEU A 14 -0.66 -1.03 -4.60
N ASP A 15 -0.85 -2.28 -5.03
CA ASP A 15 0.25 -3.22 -5.36
C ASP A 15 0.82 -2.97 -6.77
N TRP A 16 1.21 -1.72 -7.05
CA TRP A 16 1.83 -1.27 -8.30
C TRP A 16 3.33 -0.98 -8.11
N GLY A 17 3.98 -1.77 -7.25
CA GLY A 17 5.40 -1.65 -6.93
C GLY A 17 5.72 -0.83 -5.68
N LEU A 18 7.01 -0.77 -5.33
CA LEU A 18 7.50 -0.25 -4.05
C LEU A 18 7.20 1.24 -3.84
N GLY A 19 7.10 2.03 -4.91
CA GLY A 19 6.86 3.47 -4.82
C GLY A 19 5.53 3.85 -4.15
N HIS A 20 4.49 3.04 -4.32
CA HIS A 20 3.21 3.25 -3.64
C HIS A 20 3.32 2.99 -2.14
N ALA A 21 4.06 1.95 -1.74
CA ALA A 21 4.32 1.64 -0.34
C ALA A 21 5.16 2.71 0.36
N ALA A 22 6.24 3.17 -0.29
CA ALA A 22 7.13 4.19 0.27
C ALA A 22 6.41 5.52 0.57
N ARG A 23 5.48 5.93 -0.29
CA ARG A 23 4.66 7.13 -0.07
C ARG A 23 3.69 7.00 1.11
N CYS A 24 3.36 5.78 1.53
CA CYS A 24 2.52 5.54 2.70
C CYS A 24 3.30 5.62 4.02
N VAL A 25 4.62 5.55 4.03
CA VAL A 25 5.46 5.66 5.24
C VAL A 25 5.14 6.93 6.05
N PRO A 26 5.19 8.16 5.48
CA PRO A 26 4.84 9.36 6.25
C PRO A 26 3.37 9.40 6.69
N ILE A 27 2.47 8.73 5.96
CA ILE A 27 1.05 8.63 6.34
C ILE A 27 0.93 7.76 7.60
N VAL A 28 1.59 6.61 7.63
CA VAL A 28 1.59 5.70 8.80
C VAL A 28 2.19 6.40 10.02
N GLN A 29 3.29 7.13 9.86
CA GLN A 29 3.89 7.93 10.94
C GLN A 29 2.91 8.97 11.49
N ALA A 30 2.27 9.75 10.61
CA ALA A 30 1.30 10.76 11.02
C ALA A 30 0.06 10.16 11.71
N LEU A 31 -0.33 8.92 11.37
CA LEU A 31 -1.41 8.21 12.07
C LEU A 31 -0.99 7.80 13.48
N LEU A 32 0.23 7.28 13.64
CA LEU A 32 0.80 6.92 14.94
C LEU A 32 0.93 8.14 15.86
N GLU A 33 1.44 9.25 15.34
CA GLU A 33 1.57 10.52 16.08
C GLU A 33 0.22 11.04 16.58
N ARG A 34 -0.87 10.74 15.87
CA ARG A 34 -2.24 11.12 16.27
C ARG A 34 -2.89 10.10 17.21
N GLY A 35 -2.17 9.05 17.62
CA GLY A 35 -2.63 8.02 18.54
C GLY A 35 -3.47 6.91 17.90
N ALA A 36 -3.53 6.84 16.57
CA ALA A 36 -4.18 5.71 15.89
C ALA A 36 -3.36 4.42 16.03
N VAL A 37 -4.00 3.30 15.68
CA VAL A 37 -3.39 1.97 15.64
C VAL A 37 -3.46 1.46 14.19
N PRO A 38 -2.46 1.80 13.35
CA PRO A 38 -2.48 1.38 11.96
C PRO A 38 -2.26 -0.13 11.82
N VAL A 39 -2.89 -0.70 10.79
CA VAL A 39 -2.68 -2.09 10.34
C VAL A 39 -2.26 -2.02 8.87
N LEU A 40 -1.20 -2.72 8.50
CA LEU A 40 -0.66 -2.70 7.15
C LEU A 40 -1.37 -3.73 6.27
N GLY A 41 -1.91 -3.33 5.13
CA GLY A 41 -2.60 -4.22 4.20
C GLY A 41 -1.94 -4.24 2.83
N ALA A 42 -1.10 -5.22 2.51
CA ALA A 42 -0.39 -5.21 1.23
C ALA A 42 -0.03 -6.59 0.71
N GLY A 43 0.35 -6.64 -0.57
CA GLY A 43 0.94 -7.80 -1.24
C GLY A 43 2.47 -7.73 -1.31
N ALA A 44 3.08 -8.86 -1.65
CA ALA A 44 4.49 -9.06 -2.03
C ALA A 44 5.50 -7.99 -1.54
N GLY A 45 6.07 -7.23 -2.48
CA GLY A 45 7.13 -6.23 -2.22
C GLY A 45 6.68 -5.06 -1.35
N PRO A 46 5.53 -4.41 -1.64
CA PRO A 46 4.96 -3.37 -0.79
C PRO A 46 4.83 -3.77 0.68
N LEU A 47 4.38 -5.00 0.96
CA LEU A 47 4.28 -5.50 2.32
C LEU A 47 5.65 -5.69 2.97
N ALA A 48 6.64 -6.19 2.23
CA ALA A 48 7.99 -6.35 2.77
C ALA A 48 8.59 -5.01 3.19
N LEU A 49 8.49 -3.97 2.33
CA LEU A 49 8.96 -2.62 2.65
C LEU A 49 8.28 -2.07 3.91
N LEU A 50 6.93 -2.13 3.96
CA LEU A 50 6.21 -1.57 5.11
C LEU A 50 6.49 -2.32 6.42
N ARG A 51 6.77 -3.62 6.36
CA ARG A 51 7.13 -4.41 7.54
C ARG A 51 8.55 -4.14 8.03
N GLU A 52 9.45 -3.78 7.13
CA GLU A 52 10.80 -3.35 7.48
C GLU A 52 10.77 -2.00 8.20
N GLU A 53 9.99 -1.05 7.69
CA GLU A 53 9.82 0.28 8.30
C GLU A 53 9.02 0.26 9.62
N PHE A 54 8.01 -0.61 9.72
CA PHE A 54 7.12 -0.69 10.88
C PHE A 54 6.99 -2.13 11.43
N PRO A 55 8.07 -2.72 11.98
CA PRO A 55 8.11 -4.13 12.36
C PRO A 55 7.15 -4.50 13.49
N SER A 56 6.71 -3.53 14.29
CA SER A 56 5.77 -3.73 15.40
C SER A 56 4.30 -3.64 14.98
N LEU A 57 3.99 -3.19 13.77
CA LEU A 57 2.60 -3.06 13.32
C LEU A 57 2.03 -4.39 12.85
N ALA A 58 0.77 -4.63 13.22
CA ALA A 58 0.00 -5.73 12.67
C ALA A 58 -0.14 -5.54 11.15
N TYR A 59 -0.19 -6.66 10.44
CA TYR A 59 -0.39 -6.65 9.00
C TYR A 59 -1.31 -7.76 8.54
N VAL A 60 -1.95 -7.52 7.40
CA VAL A 60 -2.77 -8.48 6.67
C VAL A 60 -2.21 -8.57 5.26
N ARG A 61 -2.01 -9.79 4.77
CA ARG A 61 -1.61 -10.01 3.38
C ARG A 61 -2.85 -9.87 2.51
N ILE A 62 -2.84 -8.86 1.63
CA ILE A 62 -3.90 -8.67 0.64
C ILE A 62 -3.34 -9.14 -0.71
N PRO A 63 -3.96 -10.14 -1.36
CA PRO A 63 -3.51 -10.59 -2.68
C PRO A 63 -3.74 -9.47 -3.69
N GLY A 64 -2.64 -8.88 -4.19
CA GLY A 64 -2.66 -7.84 -5.21
C GLY A 64 -2.46 -8.39 -6.62
N VAL A 65 -2.92 -7.62 -7.62
CA VAL A 65 -2.59 -7.85 -9.03
C VAL A 65 -1.12 -7.50 -9.25
N GLN A 66 -0.29 -8.48 -9.61
CA GLN A 66 1.10 -8.20 -9.98
C GLN A 66 1.14 -7.47 -11.32
N VAL A 67 1.21 -6.13 -11.27
CA VAL A 67 1.34 -5.33 -12.49
C VAL A 67 2.74 -5.53 -13.07
N ARG A 68 2.82 -6.20 -14.22
CA ARG A 68 4.06 -6.30 -14.99
C ARG A 68 4.15 -5.10 -15.92
N TYR A 69 5.14 -4.25 -15.66
CA TYR A 69 5.49 -3.16 -16.58
C TYR A 69 6.20 -3.74 -17.81
N ALA A 70 5.71 -3.38 -19.02
CA ALA A 70 6.37 -3.76 -20.26
C ALA A 70 7.73 -3.05 -20.38
N LYS A 71 8.77 -3.73 -20.89
CA LYS A 71 10.11 -3.11 -21.12
C LYS A 71 10.18 -2.19 -22.37
N GLY A 72 9.06 -1.92 -23.04
CA GLY A 72 9.00 -1.22 -24.35
C GLY A 72 8.38 0.19 -24.32
N LYS A 73 8.30 0.83 -25.50
CA LYS A 73 7.90 2.24 -25.68
C LYS A 73 6.45 2.59 -25.33
N SER A 74 5.57 1.63 -25.08
CA SER A 74 4.18 1.90 -24.72
C SER A 74 3.84 1.34 -23.34
N GLN A 75 4.19 2.10 -22.30
CA GLN A 75 3.69 1.90 -20.95
C GLN A 75 2.15 2.01 -20.92
N LEU A 76 1.59 2.92 -21.74
CA LEU A 76 0.15 3.14 -21.87
C LEU A 76 -0.61 1.86 -22.27
N TRP A 77 -0.11 1.10 -23.26
CA TRP A 77 -0.74 -0.16 -23.69
C TRP A 77 -0.59 -1.29 -22.68
N SER A 78 0.49 -1.29 -21.89
CA SER A 78 0.66 -2.27 -20.81
C SER A 78 -0.30 -2.01 -19.65
N MET A 79 -0.51 -0.73 -19.31
CA MET A 79 -1.42 -0.31 -18.25
C MET A 79 -2.88 -0.45 -18.66
N ALA A 80 -3.26 -0.08 -19.89
CA ALA A 80 -4.63 -0.23 -20.38
C ALA A 80 -5.13 -1.69 -20.38
N ARG A 81 -4.25 -2.66 -20.64
CA ARG A 81 -4.59 -4.10 -20.59
C ARG A 81 -4.68 -4.68 -19.18
N GLN A 82 -4.16 -3.97 -18.18
CA GLN A 82 -4.15 -4.38 -16.76
C GLN A 82 -5.15 -3.56 -15.94
N PHE A 83 -6.01 -2.78 -16.60
CA PHE A 83 -7.11 -2.09 -15.94
C PHE A 83 -8.04 -3.15 -15.32
N PRO A 84 -8.42 -3.02 -14.03
CA PRO A 84 -9.23 -4.01 -13.36
C PRO A 84 -10.55 -4.18 -14.12
N ARG A 85 -10.94 -5.42 -14.40
CA ARG A 85 -12.24 -5.75 -15.01
C ARG A 85 -13.39 -5.78 -14.02
N ASP A 86 -13.17 -5.34 -12.79
CA ASP A 86 -14.21 -5.28 -11.77
C ASP A 86 -14.98 -3.97 -11.93
N GLY A 87 -15.67 -3.87 -13.07
CA GLY A 87 -16.80 -2.98 -13.23
C GLY A 87 -18.04 -3.71 -12.73
N VAL A 88 -18.37 -3.50 -11.45
CA VAL A 88 -19.56 -4.01 -10.74
C VAL A 88 -19.58 -5.52 -10.47
#